data_AF-A0A967NBI4-F1
#
_entry.id   AF-A0A967NBI4-F1
#
_cell.length_a   1.000
_cell.length_b   1.000
_cell.length_c   1.000
_cell.angle_alpha   90.00
_cell.angle_beta   90.00
_cell.angle_gamma   90.00
#
_symmetry.space_group_name_H-M   'P 1'
#
loop_
_entity.id
_entity.type
_entity.pdbx_description
1 polymer ?
#
loop_
_entity_poly.entity_id
_entity_poly.type
_entity_poly.pdbx_seq_one_letter_code
_entity_poly.pdbx_strand_id
1 'polypeptide(L)'
;GATPAGIGLSSDGRFSGTPTSVNENPTPFTVEMSLTGGDSATRSFQLPVCEAPVSLSPGGSTAVAPPGRGGCGIFLPSGGSGDLYRVTVLWPASEATEEARSVTVSTRAFAGPGAPLVVARPGPAASRREPLSALDARALQRALSWSRGTERHHAEIRRVEEETLRRVGPGAVIGHRARRTPFPLARAPAPSTLRLDLRNPTEISCSTRNRVERTVELVGENEELAIYQDSAQRSTRAVTTTQVQRMLDYYRDYGKQVLDAYFGGVPDLNDDGRVVVAVSPQVPDDVAAFVWSGDFLAQSECAPSNEMELVYFNADVIREISDDVYQALSTLVHEVKHVSSLFQRLQRIRAVPGASAHPLWLEEGTADLAANLSSRLAWAATGGPAVDAEVTGSDFDEAAGGTGVTPENWGVVLRMARVALSLSVQPNALTTDEEPMGAPASFNVRGPGWLFHRWLGDAYFGGARADSAFFREQNDSSAASGVTFLEEELGKSFQLLLEEYALALSLNGASAPAPARPLTSYELATAAEIFCSPNPLGRFPWPITVEGSRSRGGCAEGGFGQESFTMAAPFETAEFLGSIGAGGLRVHDFESDGTGQGIEVNVEMPSPGRVVVARLR
;
A
#
# COMPACT_ATOMS: atom_id res chain seq x y z
N GLY A 1 -13.78 -37.64 -37.74
CA GLY A 1 -13.02 -37.41 -36.50
C GLY A 1 -13.92 -37.57 -35.30
N ALA A 2 -13.39 -37.56 -34.08
CA ALA A 2 -14.21 -37.51 -32.88
C ALA A 2 -14.50 -36.05 -32.54
N THR A 3 -15.74 -35.73 -32.17
CA THR A 3 -16.11 -34.46 -31.57
C THR A 3 -15.99 -34.55 -30.04
N PRO A 4 -15.88 -33.41 -29.34
CA PRO A 4 -15.95 -33.41 -27.88
C PRO A 4 -17.24 -34.07 -27.36
N ALA A 5 -17.17 -34.68 -26.18
CA ALA A 5 -18.31 -35.38 -25.59
C ALA A 5 -19.54 -34.47 -25.46
N GLY A 6 -20.69 -34.89 -25.99
CA GLY A 6 -21.93 -34.10 -26.01
C GLY A 6 -22.11 -33.19 -27.23
N ILE A 7 -21.08 -33.06 -28.08
CA ILE A 7 -21.16 -32.38 -29.38
C ILE A 7 -21.32 -33.40 -30.50
N GLY A 8 -22.33 -33.22 -31.36
CA GLY A 8 -22.47 -33.92 -32.63
C GLY A 8 -22.00 -33.05 -33.80
N LEU A 9 -21.44 -33.66 -34.83
CA LEU A 9 -21.16 -33.04 -36.14
C LEU A 9 -22.01 -33.74 -37.19
N SER A 10 -22.94 -33.01 -37.81
CA SER A 10 -23.79 -33.53 -38.89
C SER A 10 -23.05 -33.61 -40.22
N SER A 11 -23.61 -34.36 -41.18
CA SER A 11 -23.03 -34.56 -42.50
C SER A 11 -22.95 -33.30 -43.37
N ASP A 12 -23.72 -32.25 -43.05
CA ASP A 12 -23.63 -30.91 -43.65
C ASP A 12 -22.61 -30.00 -42.93
N GLY A 13 -21.84 -30.55 -41.97
CA GLY A 13 -20.77 -29.85 -41.28
C GLY A 13 -21.22 -28.97 -40.10
N ARG A 14 -22.45 -29.11 -39.62
CA ARG A 14 -22.95 -28.32 -38.47
C ARG A 14 -22.67 -29.02 -37.14
N PHE A 15 -22.18 -28.25 -36.17
CA PHE A 15 -22.10 -28.68 -34.79
C PHE A 15 -23.44 -28.54 -34.08
N SER A 16 -23.77 -29.48 -33.20
CA SER A 16 -24.99 -29.47 -32.38
C SER A 16 -24.74 -30.14 -31.02
N GLY A 17 -25.62 -29.89 -30.05
CA GLY A 17 -25.49 -30.42 -28.69
C GLY A 17 -24.79 -29.47 -27.72
N THR A 18 -24.56 -29.96 -26.50
CA THR A 18 -23.89 -29.21 -25.42
C THR A 18 -22.73 -30.05 -24.91
N PRO A 19 -21.51 -29.50 -24.84
CA PRO A 19 -20.39 -30.25 -24.28
C PRO A 19 -20.69 -30.68 -22.85
N THR A 20 -20.31 -31.92 -22.51
CA THR A 20 -20.56 -32.50 -21.18
C THR A 20 -19.34 -32.47 -20.26
N SER A 21 -18.18 -32.08 -20.79
CA SER A 21 -16.93 -31.93 -20.06
C SER A 21 -16.06 -30.84 -20.70
N VAL A 22 -15.33 -30.08 -19.90
CA VAL A 22 -14.27 -29.17 -20.35
C VAL A 22 -13.15 -30.01 -20.98
N ASN A 23 -12.59 -29.53 -22.08
CA ASN A 23 -11.42 -30.13 -22.71
C ASN A 23 -10.55 -29.05 -23.34
N GLU A 24 -9.57 -28.59 -22.56
CA GLU A 24 -8.56 -27.63 -22.98
C GLU A 24 -7.57 -28.23 -23.99
N ASN A 25 -7.40 -29.56 -24.01
CA ASN A 25 -6.62 -30.26 -25.01
C ASN A 25 -7.47 -30.51 -26.27
N PRO A 26 -7.27 -29.75 -27.37
CA PRO A 26 -8.24 -29.72 -28.44
C PRO A 26 -8.43 -31.10 -29.07
N THR A 27 -9.67 -31.58 -29.16
CA THR A 27 -9.94 -32.86 -29.82
C THR A 27 -9.79 -32.67 -31.33
N PRO A 28 -8.87 -33.38 -32.00
CA PRO A 28 -8.70 -33.22 -33.44
C PRO A 28 -9.88 -33.87 -34.17
N PHE A 29 -10.48 -33.14 -35.10
CA PHE A 29 -11.46 -33.67 -36.03
C PHE A 29 -11.06 -33.32 -37.47
N THR A 30 -11.34 -34.23 -38.39
CA THR A 30 -11.06 -34.03 -39.82
C THR A 30 -12.37 -33.74 -40.53
N VAL A 31 -12.39 -32.67 -41.31
CA VAL A 31 -13.46 -32.35 -42.25
C VAL A 31 -13.00 -32.80 -43.63
N GLU A 32 -13.86 -33.53 -44.33
CA GLU A 32 -13.70 -33.89 -45.73
C GLU A 32 -14.72 -33.08 -46.55
N MET A 33 -14.25 -32.47 -47.63
CA MET A 33 -15.11 -31.81 -48.61
C MET A 33 -15.00 -32.56 -49.92
N SER A 34 -16.14 -33.07 -50.41
CA SER A 34 -16.22 -33.78 -51.69
C SER A 34 -16.99 -32.94 -52.71
N LEU A 35 -16.44 -32.80 -53.91
CA LEU A 35 -17.08 -32.12 -55.03
C LEU A 35 -17.93 -33.11 -55.85
N THR A 36 -18.95 -32.61 -56.53
CA THR A 36 -19.88 -33.41 -57.37
C THR A 36 -19.18 -34.17 -58.51
N GLY A 37 -17.92 -33.83 -58.82
CA GLY A 37 -17.07 -34.52 -59.80
C GLY A 37 -16.19 -35.66 -59.24
N GLY A 38 -16.25 -35.94 -57.93
CA GLY A 38 -15.50 -37.03 -57.28
C GLY A 38 -14.18 -36.60 -56.61
N ASP A 39 -13.73 -35.37 -56.81
CA ASP A 39 -12.58 -34.81 -56.09
C ASP A 39 -12.91 -34.60 -54.61
N SER A 40 -11.95 -34.89 -53.73
CA SER A 40 -12.07 -34.65 -52.30
C SER A 40 -10.83 -33.98 -51.72
N ALA A 41 -11.04 -33.19 -50.67
CA ALA A 41 -9.98 -32.59 -49.87
C ALA A 41 -10.30 -32.78 -48.39
N THR A 42 -9.29 -33.09 -47.59
CA THR A 42 -9.41 -33.22 -46.13
C THR A 42 -8.58 -32.16 -45.43
N ARG A 43 -9.10 -31.65 -44.31
CA ARG A 43 -8.36 -30.77 -43.40
C ARG A 43 -8.66 -31.13 -41.95
N SER A 44 -7.61 -31.20 -41.15
CA SER A 44 -7.73 -31.39 -39.71
C SER A 44 -7.92 -30.05 -39.00
N PHE A 45 -8.85 -30.05 -38.06
CA PHE A 45 -9.20 -28.95 -37.18
C PHE A 45 -9.13 -29.41 -35.73
N GLN A 46 -9.12 -28.45 -34.83
CA GLN A 46 -9.06 -28.65 -33.40
C GLN A 46 -10.21 -27.88 -32.75
N LEU A 47 -10.97 -28.55 -31.88
CA LEU A 47 -12.08 -27.93 -31.15
C LEU A 47 -11.81 -28.03 -29.63
N PRO A 48 -11.38 -26.94 -28.98
CA PRO A 48 -11.35 -26.88 -27.52
C PRO A 48 -12.77 -26.73 -26.96
N VAL A 49 -12.98 -27.25 -25.75
CA VAL A 49 -14.18 -26.96 -24.95
C VAL A 49 -13.74 -26.24 -23.69
N CYS A 50 -14.17 -24.99 -23.57
CA CYS A 50 -13.80 -24.11 -22.47
C CYS A 50 -14.75 -24.24 -21.28
N GLU A 51 -14.32 -23.71 -20.14
CA GLU A 51 -15.22 -23.49 -19.01
C GLU A 51 -16.40 -22.61 -19.44
N ALA A 52 -17.51 -22.77 -18.73
CA ALA A 52 -18.70 -21.98 -18.98
C ALA A 52 -18.41 -20.47 -18.77
N PRO A 53 -19.16 -19.58 -19.46
CA PRO A 53 -19.14 -18.15 -19.19
C PRO A 53 -19.20 -17.83 -17.69
N VAL A 54 -18.40 -16.86 -17.26
CA VAL A 54 -18.42 -16.37 -15.89
C VAL A 54 -19.78 -15.72 -15.63
N SER A 55 -20.61 -16.37 -14.82
CA SER A 55 -21.95 -15.89 -14.46
C SER A 55 -21.90 -15.18 -13.11
N LEU A 56 -21.78 -13.86 -13.15
CA LEU A 56 -21.72 -13.02 -11.95
C LEU A 56 -22.92 -12.06 -11.91
N SER A 57 -23.57 -11.99 -10.77
CA SER A 57 -24.42 -10.84 -10.42
C SER A 57 -23.55 -9.61 -10.13
N PRO A 58 -24.09 -8.39 -10.13
CA PRO A 58 -23.38 -7.22 -9.61
C PRO A 58 -22.87 -7.48 -8.18
N GLY A 59 -21.61 -7.14 -7.91
CA GLY A 59 -20.87 -7.48 -6.68
C GLY A 59 -20.36 -8.92 -6.61
N GLY A 60 -20.80 -9.78 -7.53
CA GLY A 60 -20.29 -11.14 -7.67
C GLY A 60 -18.85 -11.15 -8.17
N SER A 61 -18.07 -12.12 -7.72
CA SER A 61 -16.69 -12.31 -8.15
C SER A 61 -16.27 -13.77 -8.22
N THR A 62 -15.16 -14.03 -8.92
CA THR A 62 -14.46 -15.31 -8.94
C THR A 62 -12.96 -15.08 -9.03
N ALA A 63 -12.16 -16.03 -8.55
CA ALA A 63 -10.71 -16.01 -8.63
C ALA A 63 -10.19 -17.29 -9.28
N VAL A 64 -9.32 -17.15 -10.27
CA VAL A 64 -8.81 -18.26 -11.09
C VAL A 64 -7.30 -18.12 -11.32
N ALA A 65 -6.67 -19.22 -11.73
CA ALA A 65 -5.31 -19.16 -12.26
C ALA A 65 -5.30 -18.44 -13.64
N PRO A 66 -4.21 -17.74 -14.02
CA PRO A 66 -4.10 -17.07 -15.31
C PRO A 66 -4.29 -18.05 -16.46
N PRO A 67 -5.31 -17.88 -17.31
CA PRO A 67 -5.45 -18.66 -18.53
C PRO A 67 -4.37 -18.16 -19.52
N GLY A 68 -3.29 -18.94 -19.67
CA GLY A 68 -2.20 -18.61 -20.59
C GLY A 68 -2.65 -18.60 -22.07
N ARG A 69 -1.84 -18.01 -22.97
CA ARG A 69 -2.20 -17.97 -24.40
C ARG A 69 -2.31 -19.37 -25.02
N GLY A 70 -3.36 -19.55 -25.82
CA GLY A 70 -3.62 -20.77 -26.58
C GLY A 70 -4.52 -21.78 -25.86
N GLY A 71 -4.86 -21.53 -24.60
CA GLY A 71 -5.92 -22.23 -23.86
C GLY A 71 -7.26 -21.49 -23.94
N CYS A 72 -8.21 -21.95 -23.12
CA CYS A 72 -9.49 -21.29 -22.92
C CYS A 72 -9.34 -20.10 -21.98
N GLY A 73 -9.72 -18.90 -22.43
CA GLY A 73 -9.70 -17.70 -21.59
C GLY A 73 -10.92 -17.63 -20.66
N ILE A 74 -10.93 -16.61 -19.80
CA ILE A 74 -12.08 -16.24 -18.97
C ILE A 74 -13.10 -15.56 -19.88
N PHE A 75 -14.24 -16.18 -20.11
CA PHE A 75 -15.30 -15.57 -20.93
C PHE A 75 -16.22 -14.67 -20.07
N LEU A 76 -16.21 -13.38 -20.37
CA LEU A 76 -17.09 -12.36 -19.79
C LEU A 76 -18.27 -12.11 -20.74
N PRO A 77 -19.50 -12.49 -20.37
CA PRO A 77 -20.66 -12.28 -21.23
C PRO A 77 -20.98 -10.79 -21.39
N SER A 78 -21.46 -10.40 -22.57
CA SER A 78 -21.85 -9.00 -22.86
C SER A 78 -22.94 -8.50 -21.90
N GLY A 79 -23.91 -9.35 -21.59
CA GLY A 79 -24.99 -8.99 -20.66
C GLY A 79 -25.75 -7.75 -21.14
N GLY A 80 -25.98 -6.80 -20.23
CA GLY A 80 -26.62 -5.52 -20.53
C GLY A 80 -25.63 -4.46 -21.03
N SER A 81 -26.16 -3.46 -21.75
CA SER A 81 -25.39 -2.25 -22.05
C SER A 81 -25.04 -1.54 -20.75
N GLY A 82 -23.74 -1.27 -20.55
CA GLY A 82 -23.20 -0.75 -19.32
C GLY A 82 -22.89 -1.82 -18.26
N ASP A 83 -22.90 -3.11 -18.58
CA ASP A 83 -22.29 -4.08 -17.68
C ASP A 83 -20.79 -3.83 -17.61
N LEU A 84 -20.23 -3.75 -16.40
CA LEU A 84 -18.83 -3.40 -16.16
C LEU A 84 -18.15 -4.51 -15.38
N TYR A 85 -17.10 -5.06 -15.96
CA TYR A 85 -16.27 -6.08 -15.35
C TYR A 85 -14.91 -5.50 -14.99
N ARG A 86 -14.44 -5.85 -13.81
CA ARG A 86 -13.10 -5.53 -13.32
C ARG A 86 -12.30 -6.83 -13.23
N VAL A 87 -11.17 -6.85 -13.94
CA VAL A 87 -10.21 -7.95 -13.96
C VAL A 87 -8.95 -7.48 -13.25
N THR A 88 -8.69 -8.04 -12.08
CA THR A 88 -7.52 -7.72 -11.26
C THR A 88 -6.53 -8.87 -11.31
N VAL A 89 -5.38 -8.65 -11.93
CA VAL A 89 -4.28 -9.61 -12.00
C VAL A 89 -3.34 -9.35 -10.82
N LEU A 90 -2.98 -10.38 -10.07
CA LEU A 90 -2.09 -10.27 -8.91
C LEU A 90 -0.99 -11.31 -8.93
N TRP A 91 0.17 -10.95 -8.39
CA TRP A 91 1.31 -11.86 -8.23
C TRP A 91 1.54 -12.10 -6.73
N PRO A 92 1.04 -13.24 -6.19
CA PRO A 92 1.01 -13.51 -4.76
C PRO A 92 2.35 -14.06 -4.26
N ALA A 93 3.44 -13.40 -4.64
CA ALA A 93 4.76 -13.66 -4.09
C ALA A 93 4.93 -12.89 -2.78
N SER A 94 5.36 -13.59 -1.73
CA SER A 94 5.69 -13.02 -0.42
C SER A 94 7.16 -12.69 -0.27
N GLU A 95 8.04 -13.29 -1.08
CA GLU A 95 9.48 -13.03 -1.06
C GLU A 95 9.77 -11.72 -1.76
N ALA A 96 10.59 -10.87 -1.13
CA ALA A 96 11.10 -9.66 -1.76
C ALA A 96 12.01 -10.05 -2.93
N THR A 97 11.64 -9.61 -4.13
CA THR A 97 12.46 -9.80 -5.34
C THR A 97 12.46 -8.51 -6.14
N GLU A 98 13.63 -8.07 -6.59
CA GLU A 98 13.74 -6.93 -7.53
C GLU A 98 13.12 -7.25 -8.90
N GLU A 99 12.92 -8.52 -9.24
CA GLU A 99 12.37 -8.93 -10.53
C GLU A 99 10.86 -8.65 -10.64
N ALA A 100 10.52 -7.61 -11.39
CA ALA A 100 9.15 -7.46 -11.88
C ALA A 100 8.81 -8.56 -12.90
N ARG A 101 7.61 -9.11 -12.84
CA ARG A 101 7.11 -10.10 -13.82
C ARG A 101 6.37 -9.40 -14.94
N SER A 102 6.67 -9.78 -16.18
CA SER A 102 5.87 -9.35 -17.33
C SER A 102 4.47 -9.94 -17.26
N VAL A 103 3.49 -9.12 -17.61
CA VAL A 103 2.07 -9.48 -17.60
C VAL A 103 1.44 -8.97 -18.88
N THR A 104 0.79 -9.87 -19.60
CA THR A 104 0.01 -9.52 -20.77
C THR A 104 -1.45 -9.92 -20.57
N VAL A 105 -2.35 -8.94 -20.63
CA VAL A 105 -3.80 -9.19 -20.67
C VAL A 105 -4.26 -9.00 -22.11
N SER A 106 -4.85 -10.01 -22.71
CA SER A 106 -5.39 -9.91 -24.07
C SER A 106 -6.87 -10.25 -24.07
N THR A 107 -7.66 -9.42 -24.73
CA THR A 107 -9.10 -9.63 -24.91
C THR A 107 -9.40 -10.03 -26.34
N ARG A 108 -10.40 -10.89 -26.53
CA ARG A 108 -10.95 -11.24 -27.84
C ARG A 108 -12.47 -11.09 -27.80
N ALA A 109 -13.01 -10.21 -28.63
CA ALA A 109 -14.46 -10.01 -28.74
C ALA A 109 -15.13 -11.04 -29.64
N PHE A 110 -16.33 -11.49 -29.24
CA PHE A 110 -17.15 -12.43 -30.00
C PHE A 110 -18.40 -11.73 -30.53
N ALA A 111 -18.55 -11.71 -31.86
CA ALA A 111 -19.70 -11.09 -32.51
C ALA A 111 -21.01 -11.82 -32.18
N GLY A 112 -22.07 -11.04 -31.98
CA GLY A 112 -23.44 -11.54 -31.84
C GLY A 112 -24.15 -11.54 -33.20
N PRO A 113 -25.29 -12.24 -33.34
CA PRO A 113 -26.11 -12.13 -34.54
C PRO A 113 -26.72 -10.71 -34.63
N GLY A 114 -26.23 -9.88 -35.56
CA GLY A 114 -26.95 -8.70 -36.08
C GLY A 114 -26.83 -7.37 -35.31
N ALA A 115 -25.68 -6.98 -34.76
CA ALA A 115 -25.52 -5.67 -34.10
C ALA A 115 -24.99 -4.56 -35.05
N PRO A 116 -25.64 -3.39 -35.14
CA PRO A 116 -25.06 -2.17 -35.71
C PRO A 116 -24.23 -1.39 -34.66
N LEU A 117 -23.32 -0.55 -35.18
CA LEU A 117 -22.34 0.25 -34.45
C LEU A 117 -22.95 1.39 -33.61
N VAL A 118 -22.48 1.46 -32.35
CA VAL A 118 -22.17 2.63 -31.49
C VAL A 118 -23.27 3.67 -31.24
N VAL A 119 -23.65 3.80 -29.96
CA VAL A 119 -23.97 5.09 -29.34
C VAL A 119 -23.25 5.18 -27.99
N ALA A 120 -22.25 6.05 -27.89
CA ALA A 120 -21.66 6.43 -26.61
C ALA A 120 -22.73 7.12 -25.75
N ARG A 121 -22.89 6.68 -24.50
CA ARG A 121 -23.72 7.36 -23.51
C ARG A 121 -22.85 7.91 -22.37
N PRO A 122 -23.17 9.10 -21.85
CA PRO A 122 -22.47 9.66 -20.71
C PRO A 122 -22.76 8.82 -19.47
N GLY A 123 -21.71 8.50 -18.71
CA GLY A 123 -21.84 7.91 -17.39
C GLY A 123 -22.64 8.83 -16.45
N PRO A 124 -23.19 8.30 -15.35
CA PRO A 124 -23.85 9.12 -14.34
C PRO A 124 -22.90 10.21 -13.86
N ALA A 125 -23.40 11.44 -13.78
CA ALA A 125 -22.64 12.57 -13.26
C ALA A 125 -22.22 12.28 -11.82
N ALA A 126 -20.93 12.11 -11.58
CA ALA A 126 -20.38 12.24 -10.24
C ALA A 126 -20.62 13.68 -9.78
N SER A 127 -21.04 13.83 -8.52
CA SER A 127 -21.15 15.13 -7.88
C SER A 127 -19.78 15.82 -7.90
N ARG A 128 -19.80 17.07 -8.37
CA ARG A 128 -18.69 18.02 -8.38
C ARG A 128 -17.95 18.04 -7.03
N ARG A 129 -16.64 17.80 -7.04
CA ARG A 129 -15.73 18.16 -5.94
C ARG A 129 -14.64 19.07 -6.45
N GLU A 130 -14.28 20.08 -5.65
CA GLU A 130 -13.13 20.91 -5.97
C GLU A 130 -11.87 20.20 -5.44
N PRO A 131 -10.87 19.92 -6.27
CA PRO A 131 -9.64 19.30 -5.80
C PRO A 131 -8.88 20.25 -4.87
N LEU A 132 -7.99 19.68 -4.05
CA LEU A 132 -7.10 20.41 -3.14
C LEU A 132 -6.45 21.60 -3.86
N SER A 133 -6.33 22.72 -3.15
CA SER A 133 -5.83 23.96 -3.75
C SER A 133 -4.41 23.78 -4.32
N ALA A 134 -4.02 24.64 -5.26
CA ALA A 134 -2.69 24.59 -5.86
C ALA A 134 -1.55 24.80 -4.83
N LEU A 135 -1.82 25.47 -3.70
CA LEU A 135 -0.89 25.63 -2.59
C LEU A 135 -0.69 24.29 -1.85
N ASP A 136 -1.79 23.58 -1.58
CA ASP A 136 -1.77 22.26 -0.94
C ASP A 136 -1.04 21.23 -1.80
N ALA A 137 -1.20 21.30 -3.12
CA ALA A 137 -0.52 20.40 -4.06
C ALA A 137 1.02 20.50 -3.99
N ARG A 138 1.59 21.71 -3.84
CA ARG A 138 3.05 21.88 -3.73
C ARG A 138 3.58 21.40 -2.39
N ALA A 139 2.87 21.69 -1.32
CA ALA A 139 3.21 21.22 0.02
C ALA A 139 3.18 19.68 0.09
N LEU A 140 2.14 19.08 -0.49
CA LEU A 140 2.01 17.63 -0.62
C LEU A 140 3.14 17.01 -1.46
N GLN A 141 3.51 17.64 -2.59
CA GLN A 141 4.64 17.16 -3.40
C GLN A 141 5.98 17.17 -2.65
N ARG A 142 6.24 18.22 -1.85
CA ARG A 142 7.43 18.25 -0.97
C ARG A 142 7.37 17.14 0.06
N ALA A 143 6.23 16.96 0.72
CA ALA A 143 6.03 15.92 1.72
C ALA A 143 6.22 14.50 1.16
N LEU A 144 5.70 14.25 -0.05
CA LEU A 144 5.91 13.02 -0.79
C LEU A 144 7.37 12.80 -1.18
N SER A 145 8.15 13.87 -1.41
CA SER A 145 9.59 13.75 -1.66
C SER A 145 10.34 13.26 -0.43
N TRP A 146 10.11 13.87 0.75
CA TRP A 146 10.70 13.40 2.00
C TRP A 146 10.29 11.98 2.32
N SER A 147 9.03 11.64 2.08
CA SER A 147 8.53 10.28 2.26
C SER A 147 9.35 9.24 1.48
N ARG A 148 9.68 9.53 0.22
CA ARG A 148 10.43 8.60 -0.64
C ARG A 148 11.89 8.48 -0.19
N GLY A 149 12.53 9.60 0.15
CA GLY A 149 13.90 9.55 0.68
C GLY A 149 13.96 8.79 2.00
N THR A 150 13.00 9.02 2.89
CA THR A 150 12.86 8.31 4.17
C THR A 150 12.72 6.80 3.98
N GLU A 151 11.87 6.35 3.06
CA GLU A 151 11.71 4.92 2.79
C GLU A 151 12.98 4.24 2.30
N ARG A 152 13.67 4.85 1.32
CA ARG A 152 14.96 4.32 0.84
C ARG A 152 15.98 4.27 1.96
N HIS A 153 15.96 5.27 2.85
CA HIS A 153 16.85 5.33 3.99
C HIS A 153 16.51 4.25 5.04
N HIS A 154 15.23 3.99 5.29
CA HIS A 154 14.79 2.90 6.19
C HIS A 154 15.22 1.54 5.66
N ALA A 155 15.06 1.28 4.36
CA ALA A 155 15.53 0.04 3.73
C ALA A 155 17.03 -0.18 3.97
N GLU A 156 17.85 0.85 3.74
CA GLU A 156 19.28 0.79 3.98
C GLU A 156 19.61 0.60 5.47
N ILE A 157 18.97 1.35 6.38
CA ILE A 157 19.16 1.15 7.83
C ILE A 157 18.86 -0.30 8.20
N ARG A 158 17.72 -0.86 7.79
CA ARG A 158 17.35 -2.25 8.11
C ARG A 158 18.38 -3.25 7.62
N ARG A 159 18.90 -3.07 6.40
CA ARG A 159 19.98 -3.90 5.85
C ARG A 159 21.22 -3.86 6.74
N VAL A 160 21.68 -2.66 7.14
CA VAL A 160 22.89 -2.53 7.95
C VAL A 160 22.68 -2.98 9.41
N GLU A 161 21.48 -2.79 9.97
CA GLU A 161 21.10 -3.31 11.29
C GLU A 161 21.22 -4.83 11.33
N GLU A 162 20.67 -5.54 10.33
CA GLU A 162 20.77 -7.00 10.24
C GLU A 162 22.21 -7.48 10.14
N GLU A 163 23.02 -6.85 9.29
CA GLU A 163 24.44 -7.15 9.17
C GLU A 163 25.16 -6.96 10.51
N THR A 164 24.85 -5.87 11.21
CA THR A 164 25.43 -5.57 12.52
C THR A 164 25.04 -6.60 13.57
N LEU A 165 23.76 -6.93 13.67
CA LEU A 165 23.26 -7.93 14.64
C LEU A 165 23.85 -9.32 14.37
N ARG A 166 24.03 -9.70 13.11
CA ARG A 166 24.75 -10.95 12.74
C ARG A 166 26.21 -10.91 13.19
N ARG A 167 26.87 -9.75 13.11
CA ARG A 167 28.29 -9.57 13.48
C ARG A 167 28.52 -9.56 15.00
N VAL A 168 27.73 -8.82 15.76
CA VAL A 168 27.90 -8.68 17.23
C VAL A 168 27.22 -9.80 18.01
N GLY A 169 26.25 -10.49 17.38
CA GLY A 169 25.51 -11.58 17.97
C GLY A 169 24.39 -11.12 18.94
N PRO A 170 23.43 -12.01 19.24
CA PRO A 170 22.26 -11.69 20.05
C PRO A 170 22.57 -11.29 21.51
N GLY A 171 23.74 -11.69 22.02
CA GLY A 171 24.16 -11.41 23.40
C GLY A 171 24.60 -9.97 23.66
N ALA A 172 24.91 -9.20 22.60
CA ALA A 172 25.41 -7.82 22.71
C ALA A 172 24.30 -6.78 22.92
N VAL A 173 23.05 -7.15 22.66
CA VAL A 173 21.87 -6.29 22.84
C VAL A 173 21.67 -6.02 24.32
N ILE A 174 21.60 -4.73 24.68
CA ILE A 174 21.24 -4.26 26.01
C ILE A 174 19.92 -4.96 26.39
N GLY A 175 20.00 -5.83 27.40
CA GLY A 175 18.81 -6.45 27.98
C GLY A 175 17.92 -5.36 28.55
N HIS A 176 16.63 -5.67 28.72
CA HIS A 176 15.63 -4.76 29.27
C HIS A 176 16.27 -3.74 30.24
N ARG A 177 16.37 -2.46 29.83
CA ARG A 177 16.55 -1.40 30.83
C ARG A 177 15.37 -1.60 31.75
N ALA A 178 15.64 -2.02 32.98
CA ALA A 178 14.58 -2.33 33.91
C ALA A 178 13.62 -1.14 33.87
N ARG A 179 12.35 -1.39 33.52
CA ARG A 179 11.27 -0.42 33.71
C ARG A 179 11.45 0.07 35.14
N ARG A 180 12.09 1.23 35.32
CA ARG A 180 12.22 1.80 36.66
C ARG A 180 10.77 1.98 37.08
N THR A 181 10.42 1.23 38.12
CA THR A 181 9.06 1.11 38.67
C THR A 181 8.33 2.45 38.58
N PRO A 182 7.05 2.46 38.17
CA PRO A 182 6.25 3.67 38.15
C PRO A 182 5.99 4.10 39.60
N PHE A 183 6.95 4.81 40.20
CA PHE A 183 6.76 5.53 41.44
C PHE A 183 6.57 7.00 41.12
N PRO A 184 5.56 7.66 41.72
CA PRO A 184 5.22 9.06 41.47
C PRO A 184 6.20 9.95 42.23
N LEU A 185 7.43 10.04 41.75
CA LEU A 185 8.27 11.19 42.00
C LEU A 185 8.22 12.03 40.73
N ALA A 186 7.90 13.31 40.87
CA ALA A 186 7.91 14.26 39.75
C ALA A 186 9.17 14.00 38.91
N ARG A 187 8.97 13.63 37.63
CA ARG A 187 10.10 13.33 36.72
C ARG A 187 11.05 14.51 36.76
N ALA A 188 12.35 14.23 36.91
CA ALA A 188 13.34 15.29 36.78
C ALA A 188 13.18 15.96 35.40
N PRO A 189 13.35 17.29 35.31
CA PRO A 189 13.42 17.96 34.02
C PRO A 189 14.50 17.32 33.15
N ALA A 190 14.26 17.20 31.85
CA ALA A 190 15.27 16.73 30.93
C ALA A 190 16.50 17.66 30.99
N PRO A 191 17.73 17.14 30.91
CA PRO A 191 18.93 17.96 30.94
C PRO A 191 18.89 19.04 29.86
N SER A 192 19.35 20.26 30.17
CA SER A 192 19.38 21.37 29.20
C SER A 192 20.30 21.08 28.01
N THR A 193 21.30 20.22 28.20
CA THR A 193 22.23 19.76 27.16
C THR A 193 22.58 18.29 27.34
N LEU A 194 22.86 17.60 26.23
CA LEU A 194 23.38 16.23 26.20
C LEU A 194 24.59 16.16 25.25
N ARG A 195 25.44 15.15 25.45
CA ARG A 195 26.44 14.74 24.46
C ARG A 195 25.98 13.44 23.83
N LEU A 196 25.72 13.47 22.53
CA LEU A 196 25.24 12.32 21.77
C LEU A 196 26.21 12.04 20.62
N ASP A 197 26.42 10.77 20.31
CA ASP A 197 26.99 10.37 19.03
C ASP A 197 25.91 10.43 17.95
N LEU A 198 26.01 11.45 17.11
CA LEU A 198 25.14 11.65 15.95
C LEU A 198 25.96 11.32 14.71
N ARG A 199 26.26 10.04 14.48
CA ARG A 199 26.90 9.57 13.25
C ARG A 199 25.86 9.19 12.20
N ASN A 200 26.30 9.02 10.95
CA ASN A 200 25.42 8.59 9.85
C ASN A 200 25.02 7.09 10.01
N PRO A 201 23.71 6.75 10.04
CA PRO A 201 23.13 5.39 10.12
C PRO A 201 23.54 4.39 9.10
N THR A 202 23.91 4.85 7.91
CA THR A 202 24.21 3.94 6.81
C THR A 202 25.63 3.37 6.89
N GLU A 203 26.43 3.78 7.87
CA GLU A 203 27.81 3.29 8.09
C GLU A 203 27.95 2.70 9.50
N ILE A 204 27.35 1.54 9.77
CA ILE A 204 27.41 0.93 11.11
C ILE A 204 28.80 0.34 11.40
N SER A 205 29.61 1.15 12.08
CA SER A 205 30.88 0.73 12.67
C SER A 205 30.85 0.91 14.18
N CYS A 206 31.07 -0.17 14.93
CA CYS A 206 31.38 -0.07 16.36
C CYS A 206 32.81 0.42 16.63
N SER A 207 33.51 0.88 15.59
CA SER A 207 34.80 1.56 15.69
C SER A 207 34.63 2.98 16.23
N THR A 208 35.49 3.38 17.15
CA THR A 208 35.59 4.77 17.65
C THR A 208 36.16 5.74 16.61
N ARG A 209 36.72 5.26 15.49
CA ARG A 209 37.32 6.12 14.46
C ARG A 209 36.32 7.04 13.77
N ASN A 210 35.05 6.68 13.76
CA ASN A 210 33.97 7.42 13.11
C ASN A 210 32.98 8.03 14.12
N ARG A 211 33.39 8.18 15.39
CA ARG A 211 32.54 8.75 16.45
C ARG A 211 32.25 10.22 16.14
N VAL A 212 30.98 10.61 16.03
CA VAL A 212 30.57 12.00 15.77
C VAL A 212 29.85 12.54 17.00
N GLU A 213 30.61 12.74 18.07
CA GLU A 213 30.05 13.28 19.30
C GLU A 213 29.68 14.77 19.11
N ARG A 214 28.44 15.10 19.42
CA ARG A 214 27.83 16.42 19.30
C ARG A 214 27.22 16.85 20.62
N THR A 215 27.28 18.15 20.88
CA THR A 215 26.47 18.74 21.95
C THR A 215 25.11 19.08 21.37
N VAL A 216 24.05 18.58 22.01
CA VAL A 216 22.68 18.92 21.66
C VAL A 216 22.05 19.72 22.79
N GLU A 217 21.18 20.64 22.45
CA GLU A 217 20.50 21.53 23.39
C GLU A 217 19.00 21.23 23.41
N LEU A 218 18.41 21.22 24.60
CA LEU A 218 16.97 21.03 24.76
C LEU A 218 16.23 22.19 24.08
N VAL A 219 15.25 21.84 23.25
CA VAL A 219 14.32 22.81 22.63
C VAL A 219 12.98 22.78 23.35
N GLY A 220 12.51 21.60 23.76
CA GLY A 220 11.29 21.43 24.55
C GLY A 220 11.10 20.00 25.03
N GLU A 221 10.28 19.83 26.06
CA GLU A 221 9.93 18.53 26.63
C GLU A 221 8.48 18.51 27.10
N ASN A 222 7.91 17.31 27.24
CA ASN A 222 6.70 17.04 27.99
C ASN A 222 6.88 15.77 28.84
N GLU A 223 5.81 15.16 29.31
CA GLU A 223 5.91 13.93 30.11
C GLU A 223 6.46 12.73 29.32
N GLU A 224 6.34 12.71 27.99
CA GLU A 224 6.63 11.54 27.16
C GLU A 224 7.90 11.68 26.32
N LEU A 225 8.24 12.91 25.93
CA LEU A 225 9.27 13.22 24.94
C LEU A 225 10.18 14.36 25.40
N ALA A 226 11.44 14.31 25.00
CA ALA A 226 12.36 15.43 25.02
C ALA A 226 12.97 15.64 23.63
N ILE A 227 12.81 16.85 23.07
CA ILE A 227 13.30 17.22 21.74
C ILE A 227 14.54 18.11 21.89
N TYR A 228 15.65 17.59 21.39
CA TYR A 228 16.96 18.24 21.37
C TYR A 228 17.35 18.63 19.96
N GLN A 229 18.17 19.68 19.81
CA GLN A 229 18.77 20.05 18.53
C GLN A 229 20.29 20.18 18.66
N ASP A 230 21.04 19.69 17.68
CA ASP A 230 22.48 19.93 17.55
C ASP A 230 22.80 21.43 17.69
N SER A 231 23.69 21.78 18.63
CA SER A 231 23.93 23.17 19.02
C SER A 231 24.49 24.01 17.86
N ALA A 232 25.30 23.40 16.99
CA ALA A 232 25.87 24.09 15.83
C ALA A 232 24.80 24.31 14.75
N GLN A 233 23.97 23.31 14.46
CA GLN A 233 22.83 23.47 13.55
C GLN A 233 21.84 24.51 14.09
N ARG A 234 21.51 24.48 15.38
CA ARG A 234 20.58 25.43 16.00
C ARG A 234 21.03 26.88 15.81
N SER A 235 22.33 27.14 15.87
CA SER A 235 22.90 28.50 15.70
C SER A 235 22.66 29.10 14.30
N THR A 236 22.43 28.27 13.29
CA THR A 236 22.24 28.70 11.89
C THR A 236 20.84 28.39 11.35
N ARG A 237 20.18 27.36 11.90
CA ARG A 237 18.92 26.80 11.42
C ARG A 237 18.08 26.28 12.60
N ALA A 238 17.71 27.19 13.50
CA ALA A 238 16.94 26.84 14.70
C ALA A 238 15.55 26.29 14.36
N VAL A 239 15.17 25.22 15.05
CA VAL A 239 13.76 24.87 15.24
C VAL A 239 13.22 25.70 16.42
N THR A 240 12.01 26.23 16.28
CA THR A 240 11.39 27.09 17.30
C THR A 240 10.70 26.26 18.38
N THR A 241 10.57 26.83 19.58
CA THR A 241 9.81 26.21 20.68
C THR A 241 8.34 26.00 20.30
N THR A 242 7.74 26.89 19.51
CA THR A 242 6.36 26.75 19.02
C THR A 242 6.19 25.52 18.11
N GLN A 243 7.13 25.28 17.19
CA GLN A 243 7.09 24.11 16.31
C GLN A 243 7.23 22.82 17.13
N VAL A 244 8.18 22.79 18.07
CA VAL A 244 8.41 21.66 18.98
C VAL A 244 7.21 21.41 19.88
N GLN A 245 6.59 22.46 20.43
CA GLN A 245 5.41 22.33 21.28
C GLN A 245 4.25 21.65 20.54
N ARG A 246 4.03 21.99 19.25
CA ARG A 246 3.02 21.32 18.42
C ARG A 246 3.29 19.82 18.27
N MET A 247 4.55 19.43 18.06
CA MET A 247 4.92 18.00 18.00
C MET A 247 4.70 17.28 19.33
N LEU A 248 5.12 17.91 20.44
CA LEU A 248 4.94 17.39 21.79
C LEU A 248 3.46 17.19 22.13
N ASP A 249 2.62 18.20 21.86
CA ASP A 249 1.18 18.15 22.10
C ASP A 249 0.52 17.09 21.23
N TYR A 250 0.83 17.05 19.93
CA TYR A 250 0.29 16.05 19.01
C TYR A 250 0.60 14.61 19.44
N TYR A 251 1.86 14.33 19.82
CA TYR A 251 2.22 13.01 20.30
C TYR A 251 1.52 12.66 21.62
N ARG A 252 1.48 13.59 22.60
CA ARG A 252 0.79 13.39 23.88
C ARG A 252 -0.69 13.05 23.65
N ASP A 253 -1.36 13.85 22.83
CA ASP A 253 -2.82 13.80 22.69
C ASP A 253 -3.28 12.65 21.78
N TYR A 254 -2.50 12.33 20.73
CA TYR A 254 -2.94 11.41 19.68
C TYR A 254 -1.98 10.26 19.41
N GLY A 255 -0.67 10.48 19.52
CA GLY A 255 0.35 9.45 19.24
C GLY A 255 0.47 8.39 20.32
N LYS A 256 0.62 8.82 21.57
CA LYS A 256 0.85 7.96 22.73
C LYS A 256 -0.21 6.87 22.86
N GLN A 257 -1.49 7.25 22.80
CA GLN A 257 -2.59 6.30 22.96
C GLN A 257 -2.60 5.24 21.85
N VAL A 258 -2.18 5.58 20.63
CA VAL A 258 -2.05 4.60 19.54
C VAL A 258 -0.94 3.63 19.85
N LEU A 259 0.24 4.11 20.24
CA LEU A 259 1.37 3.25 20.57
C LEU A 259 1.08 2.34 21.77
N ASP A 260 0.46 2.87 22.81
CA ASP A 260 0.11 2.10 24.00
C ASP A 260 -0.94 1.01 23.68
N ALA A 261 -1.93 1.31 22.84
CA ALA A 261 -3.00 0.37 22.51
C ALA A 261 -2.59 -0.68 21.46
N TYR A 262 -1.95 -0.26 20.37
CA TYR A 262 -1.66 -1.10 19.20
C TYR A 262 -0.27 -1.69 19.18
N PHE A 263 0.68 -1.12 19.92
CA PHE A 263 2.10 -1.46 19.79
C PHE A 263 2.77 -1.68 21.15
N GLY A 264 1.98 -1.90 22.21
CA GLY A 264 2.46 -2.23 23.55
C GLY A 264 3.15 -1.07 24.31
N GLY A 265 3.10 0.14 23.77
CA GLY A 265 3.79 1.33 24.27
C GLY A 265 5.27 1.38 23.85
N VAL A 266 6.03 2.28 24.46
CA VAL A 266 7.47 2.45 24.17
C VAL A 266 8.30 1.87 25.32
N PRO A 267 8.96 0.71 25.13
CA PRO A 267 9.69 0.01 26.19
C PRO A 267 11.08 0.60 26.45
N ASP A 268 11.71 1.22 25.44
CA ASP A 268 13.00 1.89 25.59
C ASP A 268 12.80 3.38 25.88
N LEU A 269 13.12 3.76 27.10
CA LEU A 269 13.00 5.13 27.59
C LEU A 269 14.34 5.50 28.22
N ASN A 270 14.71 6.77 28.09
CA ASN A 270 15.87 7.30 28.78
C ASN A 270 15.68 7.26 30.31
N ASP A 271 16.72 7.56 31.08
CA ASP A 271 16.71 7.52 32.54
C ASP A 271 15.64 8.43 33.18
N ASP A 272 15.21 9.47 32.46
CA ASP A 272 14.14 10.38 32.84
C ASP A 272 12.74 9.92 32.39
N GLY A 273 12.66 8.75 31.74
CA GLY A 273 11.44 8.10 31.29
C GLY A 273 10.90 8.62 29.97
N ARG A 274 11.66 9.43 29.22
CA ARG A 274 11.22 10.03 27.95
C ARG A 274 11.87 9.35 26.76
N VAL A 275 11.19 9.41 25.61
CA VAL A 275 11.81 9.14 24.30
C VAL A 275 12.58 10.41 23.88
N VAL A 276 13.80 10.23 23.38
CA VAL A 276 14.66 11.35 22.97
C VAL A 276 14.57 11.52 21.46
N VAL A 277 14.23 12.74 21.03
CA VAL A 277 14.26 13.15 19.62
C VAL A 277 15.46 14.05 19.40
N ALA A 278 16.35 13.67 18.49
CA ALA A 278 17.55 14.42 18.13
C ALA A 278 17.40 15.06 16.75
N VAL A 279 17.18 16.37 16.72
CA VAL A 279 17.21 17.17 15.49
C VAL A 279 18.66 17.38 15.08
N SER A 280 19.04 16.82 13.93
CA SER A 280 20.45 16.64 13.57
C SER A 280 20.72 16.97 12.10
N PRO A 281 21.88 17.58 11.77
CA PRO A 281 22.33 17.76 10.38
C PRO A 281 22.79 16.45 9.72
N GLN A 282 22.76 15.33 10.44
CA GLN A 282 23.14 14.02 9.94
C GLN A 282 21.97 13.29 9.27
N VAL A 283 20.76 13.79 9.46
CA VAL A 283 19.60 13.35 8.69
C VAL A 283 19.75 13.93 7.28
N PRO A 284 19.80 13.10 6.22
CA PRO A 284 19.89 13.60 4.86
C PRO A 284 18.74 14.55 4.51
N ASP A 285 18.99 15.51 3.61
CA ASP A 285 18.01 16.55 3.24
C ASP A 285 16.69 15.98 2.69
N ASP A 286 16.72 14.79 2.06
CA ASP A 286 15.55 14.09 1.51
C ASP A 286 14.92 13.09 2.49
N VAL A 287 15.43 12.97 3.72
CA VAL A 287 14.91 12.09 4.77
C VAL A 287 14.21 12.94 5.84
N ALA A 288 13.02 12.50 6.27
CA ALA A 288 12.26 13.21 7.29
C ALA A 288 12.76 12.90 8.71
N ALA A 289 12.88 11.62 9.01
CA ALA A 289 13.29 11.11 10.31
C ALA A 289 13.64 9.61 10.18
N PHE A 290 14.25 9.03 11.21
CA PHE A 290 14.49 7.58 11.32
C PHE A 290 14.87 7.20 12.76
N VAL A 291 14.96 5.89 13.02
CA VAL A 291 15.41 5.25 14.28
C VAL A 291 16.54 4.27 13.97
N TRP A 292 17.50 4.05 14.89
CA TRP A 292 18.73 3.28 14.66
C TRP A 292 19.01 2.24 15.77
N SER A 293 19.23 0.95 15.44
CA SER A 293 19.46 -0.12 16.45
C SER A 293 20.79 -0.16 17.24
N GLY A 294 21.86 0.43 16.74
CA GLY A 294 23.17 0.52 17.40
C GLY A 294 23.19 1.23 18.74
N ASP A 295 22.16 2.00 19.11
CA ASP A 295 22.05 2.55 20.46
C ASP A 295 21.46 1.55 21.48
N PHE A 296 20.96 0.41 21.00
CA PHE A 296 20.63 -0.76 21.83
C PHE A 296 21.82 -1.67 22.13
N LEU A 297 23.03 -1.34 21.69
CA LEU A 297 24.25 -2.10 22.03
C LEU A 297 24.94 -1.43 23.22
N ALA A 298 25.45 -2.21 24.17
CA ALA A 298 26.20 -1.63 25.30
C ALA A 298 27.49 -0.96 24.78
N GLN A 299 27.96 0.11 25.40
CA GLN A 299 29.22 0.79 25.01
C GLN A 299 30.43 -0.15 25.07
N SER A 300 30.39 -1.17 25.92
CA SER A 300 31.43 -2.21 25.97
C SER A 300 31.51 -3.05 24.69
N GLU A 301 30.37 -3.24 24.00
CA GLU A 301 30.25 -4.01 22.75
C GLU A 301 30.30 -3.09 21.53
N CYS A 302 29.78 -1.87 21.65
CA CYS A 302 29.76 -0.85 20.63
C CYS A 302 30.08 0.52 21.25
N ALA A 303 31.36 0.86 21.31
CA ALA A 303 31.85 2.09 21.93
C ALA A 303 31.14 3.41 21.50
N PRO A 304 30.65 3.56 20.25
CA PRO A 304 29.92 4.76 19.84
C PRO A 304 28.40 4.71 20.12
N SER A 305 27.90 3.69 20.82
CA SER A 305 26.50 3.62 21.25
C SER A 305 26.18 4.74 22.25
N ASN A 306 25.04 5.40 22.04
CA ASN A 306 24.48 6.33 23.02
C ASN A 306 23.90 5.61 24.24
N GLU A 307 23.71 4.29 24.15
CA GLU A 307 22.90 3.54 25.08
C GLU A 307 21.58 4.29 25.32
N MET A 308 20.82 4.60 24.28
CA MET A 308 19.41 5.03 24.30
C MET A 308 18.90 5.12 22.87
N GLU A 309 17.70 4.63 22.57
CA GLU A 309 17.18 4.79 21.21
C GLU A 309 16.84 6.26 20.92
N LEU A 310 17.34 6.75 19.79
CA LEU A 310 17.18 8.13 19.34
C LEU A 310 16.27 8.17 18.12
N VAL A 311 15.24 9.02 18.19
CA VAL A 311 14.52 9.43 16.98
C VAL A 311 15.29 10.58 16.34
N TYR A 312 15.97 10.32 15.23
CA TYR A 312 16.66 11.35 14.47
C TYR A 312 15.66 12.10 13.60
N PHE A 313 15.72 13.43 13.60
CA PHE A 313 14.76 14.26 12.86
C PHE A 313 15.44 15.34 12.01
N ASN A 314 14.90 15.55 10.82
CA ASN A 314 15.32 16.64 9.95
C ASN A 314 14.71 17.97 10.41
N ALA A 315 15.56 18.98 10.62
CA ALA A 315 15.13 20.30 11.04
C ALA A 315 14.14 20.97 10.06
N ASP A 316 14.25 20.70 8.75
CA ASP A 316 13.38 21.31 7.74
C ASP A 316 11.96 20.81 7.79
N VAL A 317 11.79 19.51 8.00
CA VAL A 317 10.46 18.91 8.12
C VAL A 317 9.72 19.50 9.32
N ILE A 318 10.42 19.78 10.42
CA ILE A 318 9.82 20.45 11.59
C ILE A 318 9.54 21.93 11.30
N ARG A 319 10.46 22.61 10.60
CA ARG A 319 10.31 24.04 10.30
C ARG A 319 9.13 24.34 9.40
N GLU A 320 8.77 23.44 8.49
CA GLU A 320 7.63 23.62 7.59
C GLU A 320 6.27 23.53 8.28
N ILE A 321 6.21 23.17 9.58
CA ILE A 321 5.00 23.39 10.40
C ILE A 321 4.58 24.87 10.38
N SER A 322 5.53 25.79 10.22
CA SER A 322 5.25 27.23 10.09
C SER A 322 4.72 27.63 8.71
N ASP A 323 4.87 26.77 7.71
CA ASP A 323 4.42 26.97 6.32
C ASP A 323 3.23 26.07 5.98
N ASP A 324 2.44 25.71 7.00
CA ASP A 324 1.25 24.84 6.92
C ASP A 324 1.52 23.42 6.37
N VAL A 325 2.75 22.92 6.50
CA VAL A 325 3.11 21.53 6.17
C VAL A 325 3.29 20.73 7.45
N TYR A 326 2.32 19.88 7.75
CA TYR A 326 2.19 19.24 9.06
C TYR A 326 2.74 17.81 9.13
N GLN A 327 3.58 17.41 8.16
CA GLN A 327 4.10 16.05 8.07
C GLN A 327 4.84 15.61 9.34
N ALA A 328 5.61 16.50 9.96
CA ALA A 328 6.40 16.23 11.17
C ALA A 328 5.57 15.59 12.30
N LEU A 329 4.30 15.97 12.43
CA LEU A 329 3.40 15.49 13.50
C LEU A 329 3.19 13.98 13.41
N SER A 330 2.72 13.50 12.24
CA SER A 330 2.48 12.07 12.04
C SER A 330 3.78 11.29 11.84
N THR A 331 4.84 11.91 11.28
CA THR A 331 6.17 11.27 11.19
C THR A 331 6.73 10.96 12.58
N LEU A 332 6.56 11.84 13.57
CA LEU A 332 7.01 11.55 14.93
C LEU A 332 6.36 10.26 15.50
N VAL A 333 5.06 10.07 15.29
CA VAL A 333 4.38 8.84 15.75
C VAL A 333 4.88 7.61 15.00
N HIS A 334 5.12 7.75 13.69
CA HIS A 334 5.70 6.69 12.86
C HIS A 334 7.08 6.26 13.39
N GLU A 335 7.98 7.21 13.66
CA GLU A 335 9.31 6.89 14.16
C GLU A 335 9.28 6.32 15.58
N VAL A 336 8.44 6.85 16.47
CA VAL A 336 8.36 6.31 17.84
C VAL A 336 7.77 4.89 17.84
N LYS A 337 6.94 4.52 16.84
CA LYS A 337 6.59 3.10 16.63
C LYS A 337 7.83 2.25 16.38
N HIS A 338 8.77 2.70 15.56
CA HIS A 338 10.01 1.96 15.31
C HIS A 338 10.84 1.72 16.56
N VAL A 339 10.82 2.65 17.55
CA VAL A 339 11.46 2.41 18.85
C VAL A 339 10.85 1.19 19.56
N SER A 340 9.51 1.08 19.53
CA SER A 340 8.81 -0.07 20.11
C SER A 340 9.11 -1.38 19.36
N SER A 341 8.88 -1.41 18.05
CA SER A 341 9.06 -2.63 17.26
C SER A 341 10.51 -3.10 17.24
N LEU A 342 11.48 -2.18 17.18
CA LEU A 342 12.90 -2.49 17.22
C LEU A 342 13.28 -3.15 18.54
N PHE A 343 12.81 -2.61 19.68
CA PHE A 343 13.03 -3.24 20.97
C PHE A 343 12.49 -4.68 20.98
N GLN A 344 11.24 -4.89 20.59
CA GLN A 344 10.61 -6.21 20.61
C GLN A 344 11.32 -7.21 19.70
N ARG A 345 11.67 -6.77 18.48
CA ARG A 345 12.50 -7.53 17.54
C ARG A 345 13.82 -7.96 18.17
N LEU A 346 14.54 -7.05 18.81
CA LEU A 346 15.84 -7.34 19.42
C LEU A 346 15.72 -8.30 20.61
N GLN A 347 14.68 -8.16 21.44
CA GLN A 347 14.40 -9.12 22.52
C GLN A 347 14.10 -10.51 21.96
N ARG A 348 13.33 -10.60 20.87
CA ARG A 348 13.01 -11.88 20.21
C ARG A 348 14.26 -12.54 19.64
N ILE A 349 15.09 -11.81 18.89
CA ILE A 349 16.36 -12.31 18.33
C ILE A 349 17.27 -12.85 19.44
N ARG A 350 17.25 -12.20 20.61
CA ARG A 350 18.00 -12.67 21.78
C ARG A 350 17.41 -13.94 22.41
N ALA A 351 16.09 -14.04 22.49
CA ALA A 351 15.41 -15.15 23.14
C ALA A 351 15.31 -16.41 22.27
N VAL A 352 15.18 -16.26 20.95
CA VAL A 352 14.87 -17.35 20.02
C VAL A 352 15.97 -17.45 18.95
N PRO A 353 16.83 -18.48 19.00
CA PRO A 353 17.85 -18.70 17.98
C PRO A 353 17.24 -18.84 16.59
N GLY A 354 17.74 -18.08 15.62
CA GLY A 354 17.25 -18.10 14.24
C GLY A 354 16.00 -17.26 13.98
N ALA A 355 15.49 -16.52 14.98
CA ALA A 355 14.41 -15.57 14.75
C ALA A 355 14.83 -14.46 13.77
N SER A 356 13.95 -14.15 12.83
CA SER A 356 14.07 -13.06 11.87
C SER A 356 13.21 -11.86 12.25
N ALA A 357 13.55 -10.71 11.66
CA ALA A 357 12.75 -9.50 11.71
C ALA A 357 11.47 -9.63 10.87
N HIS A 358 10.48 -8.77 11.13
CA HIS A 358 9.47 -8.50 10.11
C HIS A 358 10.13 -7.85 8.87
N PRO A 359 9.70 -8.21 7.66
CA PRO A 359 10.18 -7.57 6.43
C PRO A 359 9.75 -6.10 6.36
N LEU A 360 10.40 -5.33 5.50
CA LEU A 360 10.26 -3.86 5.46
C LEU A 360 8.80 -3.45 5.28
N TRP A 361 8.07 -4.07 4.37
CA TRP A 361 6.67 -3.72 4.08
C TRP A 361 5.72 -3.89 5.27
N LEU A 362 5.99 -4.86 6.15
CA LEU A 362 5.23 -5.08 7.39
C LEU A 362 5.61 -4.03 8.43
N GLU A 363 6.90 -3.78 8.61
CA GLU A 363 7.41 -2.84 9.60
C GLU A 363 7.00 -1.40 9.29
N GLU A 364 7.18 -0.98 8.04
CA GLU A 364 6.83 0.35 7.52
C GLU A 364 5.32 0.51 7.36
N GLY A 365 4.62 -0.53 6.90
CA GLY A 365 3.16 -0.51 6.76
C GLY A 365 2.45 -0.31 8.10
N THR A 366 2.92 -0.97 9.16
CA THR A 366 2.37 -0.79 10.53
C THR A 366 2.81 0.52 11.18
N ALA A 367 4.03 1.02 10.90
CA ALA A 367 4.45 2.35 11.32
C ALA A 367 3.59 3.44 10.66
N ASP A 368 3.25 3.29 9.38
CA ASP A 368 2.31 4.18 8.70
C ASP A 368 0.87 3.99 9.16
N LEU A 369 0.46 2.80 9.60
CA LEU A 369 -0.82 2.59 10.27
C LEU A 369 -0.88 3.36 11.60
N ALA A 370 0.19 3.33 12.41
CA ALA A 370 0.25 4.08 13.68
C ALA A 370 0.02 5.58 13.46
N ALA A 371 0.74 6.14 12.49
CA ALA A 371 0.63 7.53 12.15
C ALA A 371 -0.67 7.89 11.38
N ASN A 372 -1.30 6.93 10.69
CA ASN A 372 -2.66 7.09 10.18
C ASN A 372 -3.67 7.22 11.32
N LEU A 373 -3.63 6.28 12.27
CA LEU A 373 -4.54 6.24 13.41
C LEU A 373 -4.41 7.47 14.31
N SER A 374 -3.18 7.98 14.52
CA SER A 374 -2.99 9.24 15.27
C SER A 374 -3.60 10.43 14.54
N SER A 375 -3.49 10.50 13.21
CA SER A 375 -4.16 11.55 12.42
C SER A 375 -5.68 11.38 12.42
N ARG A 376 -6.20 10.15 12.39
CA ARG A 376 -7.64 9.90 12.56
C ARG A 376 -8.15 10.37 13.92
N LEU A 377 -7.41 10.13 15.00
CA LEU A 377 -7.74 10.62 16.34
C LEU A 377 -7.71 12.14 16.42
N ALA A 378 -6.68 12.76 15.87
CA ALA A 378 -6.56 14.22 15.81
C ALA A 378 -7.73 14.83 15.04
N TRP A 379 -8.05 14.27 13.87
CA TRP A 379 -9.12 14.78 13.02
C TRP A 379 -10.50 14.61 13.68
N ALA A 380 -10.77 13.46 14.29
CA ALA A 380 -12.00 13.24 15.06
C ALA A 380 -12.15 14.26 16.21
N ALA A 381 -11.05 14.61 16.89
CA ALA A 381 -11.06 15.57 17.99
C ALA A 381 -11.39 17.01 17.55
N THR A 382 -11.16 17.35 16.28
CA THR A 382 -11.43 18.68 15.71
C THR A 382 -12.66 18.73 14.80
N GLY A 383 -13.50 17.70 14.86
CA GLY A 383 -14.81 17.66 14.18
C GLY A 383 -14.85 16.85 12.89
N GLY A 384 -13.77 16.14 12.54
CA GLY A 384 -13.77 15.13 11.49
C GLY A 384 -14.47 13.82 11.88
N PRO A 385 -14.47 12.83 10.96
CA PRO A 385 -15.09 11.54 11.22
C PRO A 385 -14.48 10.82 12.41
N ALA A 386 -15.30 10.08 13.16
CA ALA A 386 -14.82 9.20 14.21
C ALA A 386 -13.78 8.20 13.65
N VAL A 387 -12.87 7.72 14.50
CA VAL A 387 -11.75 6.86 14.06
C VAL A 387 -12.22 5.56 13.40
N ASP A 388 -13.36 5.05 13.83
CA ASP A 388 -14.04 3.84 13.35
C ASP A 388 -15.11 4.11 12.28
N ALA A 389 -15.36 5.38 11.92
CA ALA A 389 -16.25 5.73 10.83
C ALA A 389 -15.54 5.62 9.46
N GLU A 390 -16.30 5.36 8.41
CA GLU A 390 -15.79 5.42 7.05
C GLU A 390 -15.41 6.85 6.68
N VAL A 391 -14.22 7.06 6.09
CA VAL A 391 -13.82 8.34 5.48
C VAL A 391 -14.11 8.33 3.99
N THR A 392 -14.77 9.39 3.55
CA THR A 392 -15.16 9.71 2.18
C THR A 392 -14.49 11.01 1.76
N GLY A 393 -14.51 11.35 0.47
CA GLY A 393 -13.96 12.65 0.06
C GLY A 393 -14.75 13.86 0.56
N SER A 394 -16.04 13.72 0.92
CA SER A 394 -16.84 14.83 1.45
C SER A 394 -16.41 15.26 2.84
N ASP A 395 -15.80 14.35 3.61
CA ASP A 395 -15.25 14.69 4.92
C ASP A 395 -14.12 15.71 4.81
N PHE A 396 -13.39 15.71 3.69
CA PHE A 396 -12.38 16.73 3.41
C PHE A 396 -13.02 18.06 2.99
N ASP A 397 -14.12 18.07 2.24
CA ASP A 397 -14.79 19.33 1.86
C ASP A 397 -15.28 20.12 3.08
N GLU A 398 -15.73 19.42 4.13
CA GLU A 398 -16.22 20.01 5.38
C GLU A 398 -15.10 20.49 6.31
N ALA A 399 -13.88 19.97 6.14
CA ALA A 399 -12.73 20.35 6.96
C ALA A 399 -12.25 21.78 6.61
N ALA A 400 -12.24 22.65 7.62
CA ALA A 400 -11.66 24.01 7.60
C ALA A 400 -12.24 25.02 6.59
N GLY A 401 -13.54 24.97 6.31
CA GLY A 401 -14.20 26.01 5.50
C GLY A 401 -13.77 26.02 4.02
N GLY A 402 -13.39 24.85 3.48
CA GLY A 402 -13.21 24.63 2.05
C GLY A 402 -11.76 24.42 1.56
N THR A 403 -10.75 24.39 2.45
CA THR A 403 -9.38 24.00 2.06
C THR A 403 -9.14 22.49 2.15
N GLY A 404 -9.91 21.81 3.00
CA GLY A 404 -9.89 20.35 3.20
C GLY A 404 -8.64 19.74 3.83
N VAL A 405 -7.56 20.50 4.00
CA VAL A 405 -6.35 20.08 4.70
C VAL A 405 -6.16 20.89 5.98
N THR A 406 -5.90 20.18 7.07
CA THR A 406 -5.69 20.70 8.42
C THR A 406 -4.46 20.03 9.05
N PRO A 407 -3.86 20.59 10.10
CA PRO A 407 -2.81 19.90 10.86
C PRO A 407 -3.22 18.49 11.29
N GLU A 408 -4.48 18.32 11.68
CA GLU A 408 -5.01 17.10 12.25
C GLU A 408 -5.22 16.00 11.21
N ASN A 409 -5.70 16.35 10.01
CA ASN A 409 -5.95 15.39 8.94
C ASN A 409 -4.79 15.23 7.94
N TRP A 410 -3.71 16.03 8.04
CA TRP A 410 -2.57 16.00 7.13
C TRP A 410 -1.99 14.60 6.92
N GLY A 411 -1.82 13.84 8.00
CA GLY A 411 -1.30 12.47 7.90
C GLY A 411 -2.24 11.50 7.19
N VAL A 412 -3.56 11.76 7.17
CA VAL A 412 -4.50 11.00 6.34
C VAL A 412 -4.32 11.35 4.86
N VAL A 413 -4.26 12.65 4.55
CA VAL A 413 -4.05 13.18 3.19
C VAL A 413 -2.78 12.63 2.56
N LEU A 414 -1.66 12.67 3.29
CA LEU A 414 -0.36 12.16 2.82
C LEU A 414 -0.42 10.66 2.46
N ARG A 415 -1.12 9.86 3.26
CA ARG A 415 -1.24 8.41 3.06
C ARG A 415 -2.16 8.05 1.90
N MET A 416 -3.27 8.77 1.74
CA MET A 416 -4.13 8.68 0.57
C MET A 416 -3.37 9.02 -0.72
N ALA A 417 -2.54 10.06 -0.69
CA ALA A 417 -1.68 10.43 -1.83
C ALA A 417 -0.65 9.33 -2.16
N ARG A 418 -0.07 8.67 -1.14
CA ARG A 418 0.83 7.53 -1.35
C ARG A 418 0.11 6.34 -1.99
N VAL A 419 -1.11 6.00 -1.56
CA VAL A 419 -1.93 4.96 -2.20
C VAL A 419 -2.17 5.29 -3.67
N ALA A 420 -2.52 6.54 -3.97
CA ALA A 420 -2.72 7.00 -5.35
C ALA A 420 -1.46 6.86 -6.21
N LEU A 421 -0.29 7.21 -5.68
CA LEU A 421 0.97 7.01 -6.39
C LEU A 421 1.31 5.54 -6.59
N SER A 422 1.16 4.70 -5.57
CA SER A 422 1.63 3.33 -5.63
C SER A 422 0.73 2.41 -6.45
N LEU A 423 -0.59 2.58 -6.40
CA LEU A 423 -1.50 1.72 -7.15
C LEU A 423 -1.60 2.11 -8.63
N SER A 424 -1.30 3.37 -8.99
CA SER A 424 -1.37 3.85 -10.37
C SER A 424 -0.10 3.63 -11.20
N VAL A 425 1.01 3.19 -10.58
CA VAL A 425 2.25 2.87 -11.30
C VAL A 425 2.36 1.38 -11.58
N GLN A 426 3.10 1.02 -12.63
CA GLN A 426 3.40 -0.37 -12.97
C GLN A 426 4.89 -0.50 -13.32
N PRO A 427 5.63 -1.44 -12.70
CA PRO A 427 5.17 -2.40 -11.69
C PRO A 427 4.85 -1.73 -10.34
N ASN A 428 3.72 -2.11 -9.72
CA ASN A 428 3.52 -1.89 -8.28
C ASN A 428 3.83 -3.17 -7.51
N ALA A 429 3.98 -3.05 -6.19
CA ALA A 429 4.33 -4.15 -5.30
C ALA A 429 3.82 -3.85 -3.89
N LEU A 430 3.49 -4.90 -3.13
CA LEU A 430 3.15 -4.82 -1.72
C LEU A 430 4.30 -5.32 -0.83
N THR A 431 5.00 -6.38 -1.25
CA THR A 431 5.87 -7.17 -0.37
C THR A 431 7.34 -7.10 -0.74
N THR A 432 7.82 -5.93 -1.16
CA THR A 432 9.22 -5.75 -1.57
C THR A 432 9.99 -4.91 -0.56
N ASP A 433 11.26 -5.27 -0.36
CA ASP A 433 12.23 -4.51 0.42
C ASP A 433 13.03 -3.54 -0.48
N GLU A 434 12.96 -3.72 -1.81
CA GLU A 434 13.67 -2.94 -2.84
C GLU A 434 12.72 -2.48 -3.96
N GLU A 435 13.08 -1.41 -4.66
CA GLU A 435 12.31 -0.91 -5.80
C GLU A 435 12.35 -1.94 -6.96
N PRO A 436 11.21 -2.45 -7.46
CA PRO A 436 11.22 -3.42 -8.55
C PRO A 436 11.87 -2.83 -9.81
N MET A 437 12.62 -3.65 -10.54
CA MET A 437 13.25 -3.22 -11.80
C MET A 437 12.23 -2.62 -12.77
N GLY A 438 12.50 -1.39 -13.20
CA GLY A 438 11.62 -0.64 -14.12
C GLY A 438 10.48 0.10 -13.44
N ALA A 439 10.38 0.08 -12.11
CA ALA A 439 9.48 0.96 -11.38
C ALA A 439 9.88 2.44 -11.59
N PRO A 440 8.90 3.35 -11.66
CA PRO A 440 9.19 4.77 -11.71
C PRO A 440 9.60 5.26 -10.32
N ALA A 441 10.37 6.36 -10.26
CA ALA A 441 10.82 6.99 -9.02
C ALA A 441 9.71 7.42 -8.03
N SER A 442 8.43 7.34 -8.42
CA SER A 442 7.28 7.55 -7.54
C SER A 442 6.83 6.30 -6.78
N PHE A 443 7.39 5.13 -7.10
CA PHE A 443 7.13 3.87 -6.41
C PHE A 443 7.44 3.98 -4.91
N ASN A 444 6.58 3.37 -4.09
CA ASN A 444 6.80 3.20 -2.66
C ASN A 444 5.96 2.04 -2.12
N VAL A 445 6.54 1.25 -1.21
CA VAL A 445 5.89 0.13 -0.52
C VAL A 445 5.01 0.62 0.64
N ARG A 446 5.29 1.82 1.16
CA ARG A 446 4.56 2.43 2.27
C ARG A 446 3.07 2.59 1.98
N GLY A 447 2.71 3.12 0.80
CA GLY A 447 1.33 3.29 0.34
C GLY A 447 0.48 2.00 0.41
N PRO A 448 0.85 0.94 -0.33
CA PRO A 448 0.10 -0.32 -0.31
C PRO A 448 0.26 -1.06 1.02
N GLY A 449 1.41 -0.93 1.70
CA GLY A 449 1.70 -1.55 2.98
C GLY A 449 0.69 -1.14 4.06
N TRP A 450 0.53 0.16 4.33
CA TRP A 450 -0.40 0.60 5.37
C TRP A 450 -1.85 0.27 5.02
N LEU A 451 -2.24 0.37 3.73
CA LEU A 451 -3.60 0.10 3.29
C LEU A 451 -3.97 -1.38 3.44
N PHE A 452 -3.03 -2.28 3.14
CA PHE A 452 -3.22 -3.71 3.38
C PHE A 452 -3.44 -4.01 4.87
N HIS A 453 -2.66 -3.39 5.77
CA HIS A 453 -2.86 -3.57 7.21
C HIS A 453 -4.20 -2.99 7.68
N ARG A 454 -4.61 -1.81 7.18
CA ARG A 454 -5.92 -1.25 7.48
C ARG A 454 -7.05 -2.19 7.02
N TRP A 455 -6.93 -2.77 5.83
CA TRP A 455 -7.87 -3.78 5.34
C TRP A 455 -7.91 -5.01 6.24
N LEU A 456 -6.78 -5.54 6.71
CA LEU A 456 -6.77 -6.65 7.67
C LEU A 456 -7.57 -6.30 8.92
N GLY A 457 -7.34 -5.11 9.51
CA GLY A 457 -8.09 -4.63 10.67
C GLY A 457 -9.60 -4.57 10.43
N ASP A 458 -10.02 -4.05 9.28
CA ASP A 458 -11.44 -3.92 8.90
C ASP A 458 -12.09 -5.29 8.66
N ALA A 459 -11.45 -6.11 7.82
CA ALA A 459 -12.01 -7.36 7.32
C ALA A 459 -12.06 -8.48 8.35
N TYR A 460 -11.13 -8.48 9.32
CA TYR A 460 -10.94 -9.60 10.25
C TYR A 460 -11.16 -9.24 11.71
N PHE A 461 -10.99 -7.98 12.09
CA PHE A 461 -10.93 -7.59 13.50
C PHE A 461 -11.90 -6.48 13.89
N GLY A 462 -12.87 -6.16 13.03
CA GLY A 462 -13.95 -5.23 13.35
C GLY A 462 -13.57 -3.75 13.22
N GLY A 463 -12.47 -3.44 12.55
CA GLY A 463 -12.04 -2.08 12.27
C GLY A 463 -11.21 -1.44 13.37
N ALA A 464 -10.96 -0.14 13.23
CA ALA A 464 -10.09 0.60 14.14
C ALA A 464 -10.57 0.50 15.59
N ARG A 465 -9.62 0.32 16.51
CA ARG A 465 -9.72 0.05 17.96
C ARG A 465 -9.94 -1.42 18.28
N ALA A 466 -10.84 -2.08 17.56
CA ALA A 466 -11.12 -3.51 17.75
C ALA A 466 -9.96 -4.40 17.27
N ASP A 467 -9.20 -3.92 16.30
CA ASP A 467 -8.00 -4.52 15.71
C ASP A 467 -6.69 -4.34 16.51
N SER A 468 -6.70 -3.57 17.60
CA SER A 468 -5.49 -3.23 18.35
C SER A 468 -4.74 -4.44 18.90
N ALA A 469 -5.46 -5.48 19.33
CA ALA A 469 -4.84 -6.71 19.85
C ALA A 469 -3.99 -7.44 18.79
N PHE A 470 -4.49 -7.52 17.56
CA PHE A 470 -3.79 -8.15 16.44
C PHE A 470 -2.47 -7.44 16.12
N PHE A 471 -2.50 -6.11 15.98
CA PHE A 471 -1.29 -5.33 15.70
C PHE A 471 -0.30 -5.36 16.87
N ARG A 472 -0.81 -5.46 18.10
CA ARG A 472 0.05 -5.59 19.28
C ARG A 472 0.79 -6.91 19.27
N GLU A 473 0.10 -8.01 18.98
CA GLU A 473 0.70 -9.33 18.86
C GLU A 473 1.76 -9.39 17.75
N GLN A 474 1.47 -8.77 16.60
CA GLN A 474 2.42 -8.59 15.51
C GLN A 474 3.66 -7.81 15.97
N ASN A 475 3.49 -6.68 16.65
CA ASN A 475 4.59 -5.82 17.09
C ASN A 475 5.45 -6.47 18.18
N ASP A 476 4.82 -7.14 19.15
CA ASP A 476 5.51 -7.85 20.24
C ASP A 476 6.43 -8.95 19.72
N SER A 477 6.34 -9.28 18.42
CA SER A 477 7.23 -10.22 17.72
C SER A 477 7.27 -11.58 18.43
N SER A 478 6.18 -11.95 19.12
CA SER A 478 6.10 -13.16 19.94
C SER A 478 5.78 -14.41 19.11
N ALA A 479 5.23 -14.23 17.91
CA ALA A 479 4.87 -15.24 16.92
C ALA A 479 5.91 -15.33 15.78
N ALA A 480 5.60 -16.04 14.70
CA ALA A 480 6.41 -16.03 13.47
C ALA A 480 6.56 -14.61 12.90
N SER A 481 7.55 -14.38 12.02
CA SER A 481 7.73 -13.09 11.34
C SER A 481 7.19 -13.15 9.92
N GLY A 482 6.95 -11.98 9.32
CA GLY A 482 6.64 -11.89 7.90
C GLY A 482 5.26 -12.41 7.54
N VAL A 483 5.15 -13.00 6.36
CA VAL A 483 3.91 -13.61 5.88
C VAL A 483 3.48 -14.81 6.73
N THR A 484 4.44 -15.60 7.23
CA THR A 484 4.14 -16.75 8.11
C THR A 484 3.31 -16.33 9.33
N PHE A 485 3.57 -15.15 9.91
CA PHE A 485 2.73 -14.58 10.98
C PHE A 485 1.25 -14.48 10.56
N LEU A 486 1.00 -13.86 9.41
CA LEU A 486 -0.34 -13.61 8.90
C LEU A 486 -1.06 -14.92 8.59
N GLU A 487 -0.35 -15.91 8.05
CA GLU A 487 -0.93 -17.20 7.71
C GLU A 487 -1.31 -18.02 8.95
N GLU A 488 -0.47 -17.99 9.98
CA GLU A 488 -0.73 -18.65 11.27
C GLU A 488 -1.91 -17.99 11.99
N GLU A 489 -1.92 -16.66 12.08
CA GLU A 489 -2.93 -15.91 12.83
C GLU A 489 -4.31 -15.94 12.15
N LEU A 490 -4.35 -15.88 10.82
CA LEU A 490 -5.61 -15.84 10.06
C LEU A 490 -6.05 -17.22 9.57
N GLY A 491 -5.21 -18.24 9.69
CA GLY A 491 -5.47 -19.59 9.18
C GLY A 491 -5.69 -19.64 7.66
N LYS A 492 -5.04 -18.72 6.92
CA LYS A 492 -5.23 -18.51 5.47
C LYS A 492 -3.88 -18.34 4.79
N SER A 493 -3.73 -18.89 3.58
CA SER A 493 -2.53 -18.62 2.79
C SER A 493 -2.46 -17.15 2.38
N PHE A 494 -1.25 -16.64 2.21
CA PHE A 494 -1.02 -15.27 1.75
C PHE A 494 -1.65 -14.99 0.39
N GLN A 495 -1.63 -15.98 -0.50
CA GLN A 495 -2.32 -15.90 -1.77
C GLN A 495 -3.82 -15.62 -1.60
N LEU A 496 -4.50 -16.34 -0.71
CA LEU A 496 -5.93 -16.14 -0.47
C LEU A 496 -6.19 -14.76 0.15
N LEU A 497 -5.32 -14.30 1.05
CA LEU A 497 -5.41 -12.94 1.61
C LEU A 497 -5.28 -11.87 0.51
N LEU A 498 -4.36 -12.04 -0.43
CA LEU A 498 -4.21 -11.11 -1.55
C LEU A 498 -5.38 -11.13 -2.53
N GLU A 499 -6.00 -12.29 -2.77
CA GLU A 499 -7.22 -12.39 -3.58
C GLU A 499 -8.40 -11.64 -2.94
N GLU A 500 -8.58 -11.79 -1.62
CA GLU A 500 -9.61 -11.07 -0.89
C GLU A 500 -9.33 -9.57 -0.79
N TYR A 501 -8.07 -9.18 -0.59
CA TYR A 501 -7.65 -7.78 -0.62
C TYR A 501 -7.90 -7.15 -2.00
N ALA A 502 -7.49 -7.83 -3.07
CA ALA A 502 -7.73 -7.39 -4.44
C ALA A 502 -9.23 -7.20 -4.72
N LEU A 503 -10.08 -8.11 -4.21
CA LEU A 503 -11.53 -7.98 -4.32
C LEU A 503 -12.07 -6.80 -3.50
N ALA A 504 -11.58 -6.61 -2.27
CA ALA A 504 -11.94 -5.47 -1.43
C ALA A 504 -11.65 -4.14 -2.12
N LEU A 505 -10.45 -3.99 -2.70
CA LEU A 505 -10.10 -2.81 -3.48
C LEU A 505 -10.94 -2.67 -4.75
N SER A 506 -11.22 -3.78 -5.44
CA SER A 506 -11.97 -3.79 -6.70
C SER A 506 -13.42 -3.33 -6.53
N LEU A 507 -14.04 -3.61 -5.38
CA LEU A 507 -15.44 -3.28 -5.10
C LEU A 507 -15.62 -2.02 -4.24
N ASN A 508 -14.55 -1.48 -3.64
CA ASN A 508 -14.62 -0.28 -2.80
C ASN A 508 -15.06 0.94 -3.63
N GLY A 509 -16.15 1.59 -3.21
CA GLY A 509 -16.72 2.75 -3.92
C GLY A 509 -17.37 2.44 -5.28
N ALA A 510 -17.45 1.17 -5.70
CA ALA A 510 -17.87 0.80 -7.06
C ALA A 510 -19.41 0.81 -7.28
N SER A 511 -20.21 1.24 -6.30
CA SER A 511 -21.68 1.11 -6.29
C SER A 511 -22.20 -0.33 -6.42
N ALA A 512 -21.31 -1.32 -6.24
CA ALA A 512 -21.62 -2.74 -6.17
C ALA A 512 -21.80 -3.18 -4.71
N PRO A 513 -22.51 -4.28 -4.44
CA PRO A 513 -22.50 -4.90 -3.12
C PRO A 513 -21.08 -5.13 -2.60
N ALA A 514 -20.85 -4.82 -1.32
CA ALA A 514 -19.56 -5.01 -0.67
C ALA A 514 -19.18 -6.52 -0.62
N PRO A 515 -17.88 -6.86 -0.71
CA PRO A 515 -17.44 -8.24 -0.55
C PRO A 515 -17.59 -8.69 0.91
N ALA A 516 -17.43 -10.00 1.14
CA ALA A 516 -17.46 -10.57 2.49
C ALA A 516 -16.39 -10.01 3.43
N ARG A 517 -15.28 -9.50 2.88
CA ARG A 517 -14.12 -8.94 3.58
C ARG A 517 -13.82 -7.51 3.08
N PRO A 518 -14.70 -6.54 3.37
CA PRO A 518 -14.58 -5.19 2.83
C PRO A 518 -13.50 -4.36 3.56
N LEU A 519 -13.02 -3.32 2.89
CA LEU A 519 -12.39 -2.16 3.54
C LEU A 519 -13.52 -1.21 3.96
N THR A 520 -13.60 -0.86 5.24
CA THR A 520 -14.71 -0.09 5.83
C THR A 520 -14.27 1.22 6.46
N SER A 521 -12.98 1.39 6.73
CA SER A 521 -12.41 2.63 7.28
C SER A 521 -12.34 3.76 6.24
N TYR A 522 -12.42 3.40 4.95
CA TYR A 522 -12.28 4.32 3.82
C TYR A 522 -13.15 3.88 2.65
N GLU A 523 -13.86 4.85 2.07
CA GLU A 523 -14.37 4.81 0.72
C GLU A 523 -13.33 5.51 -0.18
N LEU A 524 -12.42 4.73 -0.73
CA LEU A 524 -11.23 5.21 -1.44
C LEU A 524 -11.56 5.80 -2.80
N ALA A 525 -12.67 5.40 -3.45
CA ALA A 525 -12.99 5.93 -4.77
C ALA A 525 -13.22 7.42 -4.71
N THR A 526 -13.87 7.92 -3.66
CA THR A 526 -14.09 9.36 -3.54
C THR A 526 -13.09 10.04 -2.60
N ALA A 527 -12.51 9.35 -1.60
CA ALA A 527 -11.48 9.93 -0.72
C ALA A 527 -10.14 10.19 -1.43
N ALA A 528 -9.79 9.39 -2.45
CA ALA A 528 -8.57 9.59 -3.22
C ALA A 528 -8.74 10.55 -4.42
N GLU A 529 -9.96 11.00 -4.73
CA GLU A 529 -10.25 11.95 -5.81
C GLU A 529 -10.04 13.42 -5.41
N ILE A 530 -9.70 13.69 -4.13
CA ILE A 530 -9.48 15.06 -3.63
C ILE A 530 -8.21 15.71 -4.21
N PHE A 531 -7.32 14.95 -4.87
CA PHE A 531 -5.99 15.44 -5.24
C PHE A 531 -5.93 16.11 -6.62
N CYS A 532 -5.32 17.31 -6.66
CA CYS A 532 -4.78 17.88 -7.91
C CYS A 532 -3.51 17.15 -8.39
N SER A 533 -2.72 16.66 -7.44
CA SER A 533 -1.48 15.91 -7.69
C SER A 533 -1.16 15.12 -6.42
N PRO A 534 -1.09 13.78 -6.46
CA PRO A 534 -1.23 12.91 -7.63
C PRO A 534 -2.68 12.82 -8.15
N ASN A 535 -2.88 12.84 -9.48
CA ASN A 535 -4.19 12.66 -10.12
C ASN A 535 -4.08 11.59 -11.24
N PRO A 536 -4.03 10.30 -10.88
CA PRO A 536 -3.95 9.21 -11.85
C PRO A 536 -5.23 9.08 -12.70
N LEU A 537 -5.10 8.48 -13.89
CA LEU A 537 -6.22 8.32 -14.81
C LEU A 537 -7.22 7.25 -14.32
N GLY A 538 -8.51 7.49 -14.59
CA GLY A 538 -9.59 6.58 -14.18
C GLY A 538 -10.01 6.78 -12.72
N ARG A 539 -10.88 5.89 -12.23
CA ARG A 539 -11.31 5.85 -10.82
C ARG A 539 -10.53 4.81 -10.06
N PHE A 540 -10.45 4.96 -8.74
CA PHE A 540 -9.86 3.96 -7.85
C PHE A 540 -10.34 2.53 -8.19
N PRO A 541 -9.45 1.53 -8.20
CA PRO A 541 -8.00 1.57 -7.94
C PRO A 541 -7.13 1.90 -9.18
N TRP A 542 -7.63 2.76 -10.07
CA TRP A 542 -6.98 3.31 -11.27
C TRP A 542 -6.62 2.25 -12.31
N PRO A 543 -7.63 1.77 -13.07
CA PRO A 543 -7.40 0.73 -14.07
C PRO A 543 -6.48 1.22 -15.18
N ILE A 544 -5.65 0.30 -15.67
CA ILE A 544 -4.64 0.56 -16.72
C ILE A 544 -5.14 0.22 -18.13
N THR A 545 -6.43 -0.06 -18.30
CA THR A 545 -7.06 -0.35 -19.61
C THR A 545 -7.25 0.89 -20.48
N VAL A 546 -6.57 2.00 -20.16
CA VAL A 546 -6.90 3.33 -20.66
C VAL A 546 -5.68 3.97 -21.31
N GLU A 547 -5.70 4.10 -22.63
CA GLU A 547 -4.80 4.99 -23.36
C GLU A 547 -5.46 6.37 -23.45
N GLY A 548 -5.48 7.11 -22.33
CA GLY A 548 -5.98 8.49 -22.28
C GLY A 548 -4.84 9.50 -22.26
N SER A 549 -4.89 10.52 -23.11
CA SER A 549 -3.99 11.67 -22.96
C SER A 549 -4.40 12.49 -21.73
N ARG A 550 -3.44 12.80 -20.85
CA ARG A 550 -3.64 13.77 -19.76
C ARG A 550 -3.95 15.12 -20.40
N SER A 551 -5.19 15.56 -20.43
CA SER A 551 -5.45 16.98 -20.64
C SER A 551 -4.85 17.71 -19.43
N ARG A 552 -3.85 18.57 -19.68
CA ARG A 552 -3.30 19.50 -18.68
C ARG A 552 -4.37 20.53 -18.33
N GLY A 553 -5.44 20.12 -17.66
CA GLY A 553 -6.31 21.03 -16.92
C GLY A 553 -5.57 21.38 -15.64
N GLY A 554 -4.72 22.41 -15.69
CA GLY A 554 -4.06 22.90 -14.49
C GLY A 554 -5.10 23.41 -13.48
N CYS A 555 -4.86 23.19 -12.20
CA CYS A 555 -5.68 23.71 -11.10
C CYS A 555 -5.67 25.26 -10.99
N ALA A 556 -5.22 25.96 -12.04
CA ALA A 556 -4.90 27.39 -12.03
C ALA A 556 -5.82 28.27 -12.89
N GLU A 557 -6.71 27.72 -13.72
CA GLU A 557 -7.58 28.55 -14.57
C GLU A 557 -9.00 28.02 -14.61
N GLY A 558 -9.82 28.38 -13.59
CA GLY A 558 -11.27 28.66 -13.67
C GLY A 558 -12.20 27.75 -14.50
N GLY A 559 -11.79 26.55 -14.87
CA GLY A 559 -12.43 25.73 -15.90
C GLY A 559 -12.16 24.26 -15.63
N PHE A 560 -12.73 23.75 -14.55
CA PHE A 560 -12.81 22.31 -14.29
C PHE A 560 -13.88 21.70 -15.20
N GLY A 561 -13.53 21.45 -16.45
CA GLY A 561 -14.24 20.46 -17.28
C GLY A 561 -13.78 19.06 -16.88
N GLN A 562 -14.26 18.55 -15.75
CA GLN A 562 -14.04 17.16 -15.38
C GLN A 562 -15.09 16.31 -16.10
N GLU A 563 -14.76 15.86 -17.31
CA GLU A 563 -15.51 14.78 -17.93
C GLU A 563 -15.33 13.53 -17.06
N SER A 564 -16.44 13.04 -16.52
CA SER A 564 -16.54 11.80 -15.75
C SER A 564 -16.13 10.64 -16.62
N PHE A 565 -14.85 10.31 -16.64
CA PHE A 565 -14.40 9.14 -17.36
C PHE A 565 -14.27 7.95 -16.43
N THR A 566 -15.33 7.14 -16.38
CA THR A 566 -15.12 5.69 -16.30
C THR A 566 -14.47 5.30 -17.63
N MET A 567 -13.15 5.37 -17.72
CA MET A 567 -12.44 4.84 -18.88
C MET A 567 -12.34 3.33 -18.69
N ALA A 568 -13.43 2.61 -18.92
CA ALA A 568 -13.36 1.17 -19.12
C ALA A 568 -13.05 0.92 -20.61
N ALA A 569 -12.21 -0.06 -20.91
CA ALA A 569 -12.04 -0.48 -22.29
C ALA A 569 -13.37 -1.10 -22.78
N PRO A 570 -13.82 -0.80 -24.01
CA PRO A 570 -15.00 -1.45 -24.55
C PRO A 570 -14.74 -2.96 -24.71
N PHE A 571 -15.81 -3.73 -24.90
CA PHE A 571 -15.73 -5.14 -25.26
C PHE A 571 -15.17 -5.31 -26.69
N GLU A 572 -13.83 -5.24 -26.82
CA GLU A 572 -13.11 -5.33 -28.08
C GLU A 572 -11.92 -6.30 -28.01
N THR A 573 -11.29 -6.53 -29.17
CA THR A 573 -10.06 -7.32 -29.24
C THR A 573 -8.87 -6.38 -29.04
N ALA A 574 -8.16 -6.54 -27.93
CA ALA A 574 -7.06 -5.68 -27.53
C ALA A 574 -5.98 -6.45 -26.75
N GLU A 575 -4.82 -5.82 -26.58
CA GLU A 575 -3.70 -6.35 -25.81
C GLU A 575 -3.13 -5.26 -24.91
N PHE A 576 -2.96 -5.59 -23.62
CA PHE A 576 -2.47 -4.69 -22.58
C PHE A 576 -1.20 -5.28 -21.96
N LEU A 577 -0.08 -4.64 -22.22
CA LEU A 577 1.25 -5.06 -21.78
C LEU A 577 1.67 -4.36 -20.48
N GLY A 578 2.57 -4.97 -19.72
CA GLY A 578 3.29 -4.30 -18.64
C GLY A 578 3.89 -5.28 -17.65
N SER A 579 4.05 -4.85 -16.40
CA SER A 579 4.72 -5.64 -15.37
C SER A 579 4.11 -5.46 -13.98
N ILE A 580 4.43 -6.39 -13.07
CA ILE A 580 3.97 -6.42 -11.68
C ILE A 580 5.12 -6.83 -10.75
N GLY A 581 5.21 -6.24 -9.57
CA GLY A 581 6.15 -6.63 -8.52
C GLY A 581 5.51 -7.56 -7.47
N ALA A 582 6.31 -8.03 -6.51
CA ALA A 582 5.87 -9.00 -5.52
C ALA A 582 4.69 -8.47 -4.66
N GLY A 583 3.63 -9.27 -4.53
CA GLY A 583 2.39 -8.88 -3.88
C GLY A 583 1.61 -7.75 -4.60
N GLY A 584 2.05 -7.36 -5.80
CA GLY A 584 1.43 -6.29 -6.59
C GLY A 584 0.11 -6.71 -7.24
N LEU A 585 -0.60 -5.72 -7.78
CA LEU A 585 -1.88 -5.86 -8.49
C LEU A 585 -1.95 -4.97 -9.75
N ARG A 586 -2.55 -5.48 -10.82
CA ARG A 586 -2.90 -4.73 -12.03
C ARG A 586 -4.39 -4.82 -12.26
N VAL A 587 -5.04 -3.69 -12.47
CA VAL A 587 -6.51 -3.62 -12.56
C VAL A 587 -6.91 -3.21 -13.96
N HIS A 588 -7.86 -3.94 -14.54
CA HIS A 588 -8.38 -3.73 -15.88
C HIS A 588 -9.90 -3.63 -15.82
N ASP A 589 -10.46 -2.54 -16.32
CA ASP A 589 -11.91 -2.35 -16.42
C ASP A 589 -12.37 -2.54 -17.87
N PHE A 590 -13.43 -3.33 -18.06
CA PHE A 590 -14.05 -3.64 -19.35
C PHE A 590 -15.56 -3.38 -19.29
N GLU A 591 -16.08 -2.57 -20.20
CA GLU A 591 -17.50 -2.22 -20.29
C GLU A 591 -18.14 -2.79 -21.55
N SER A 592 -19.28 -3.46 -21.36
CA SER A 592 -20.08 -3.94 -22.48
C SER A 592 -21.01 -2.85 -22.99
N ASP A 593 -21.17 -2.77 -24.31
CA ASP A 593 -22.23 -1.98 -24.93
C ASP A 593 -23.56 -2.76 -25.04
N GLY A 594 -23.61 -4.00 -24.55
CA GLY A 594 -24.75 -4.91 -24.63
C GLY A 594 -24.87 -5.61 -25.98
N THR A 595 -23.89 -5.43 -26.87
CA THR A 595 -23.80 -6.13 -28.16
C THR A 595 -22.76 -7.25 -28.08
N GLY A 596 -22.79 -8.14 -29.07
CA GLY A 596 -21.90 -9.29 -29.06
C GLY A 596 -22.32 -10.40 -28.10
N GLN A 597 -21.52 -11.47 -28.05
CA GLN A 597 -21.66 -12.52 -27.03
C GLN A 597 -20.87 -12.18 -25.75
N GLY A 598 -19.83 -11.37 -25.86
CA GLY A 598 -18.90 -11.08 -24.77
C GLY A 598 -17.46 -10.94 -25.23
N ILE A 599 -16.54 -10.92 -24.27
CA ILE A 599 -15.09 -11.00 -24.50
C ILE A 599 -14.50 -12.21 -23.80
N GLU A 600 -13.51 -12.84 -24.42
CA GLU A 600 -12.60 -13.78 -23.75
C GLU A 600 -11.36 -13.02 -23.29
N VAL A 601 -11.02 -13.14 -22.01
CA VAL A 601 -9.85 -12.55 -21.39
C VAL A 601 -8.80 -13.62 -21.15
N ASN A 602 -7.63 -13.47 -21.76
CA ASN A 602 -6.45 -14.29 -21.53
C ASN A 602 -5.41 -13.49 -20.76
N VAL A 603 -4.72 -14.13 -19.81
CA VAL A 603 -3.69 -13.50 -18.98
C VAL A 603 -2.43 -14.34 -19.02
N GLU A 604 -1.39 -13.81 -19.63
CA GLU A 604 -0.05 -14.39 -19.59
C GLU A 604 0.73 -13.84 -18.41
N MET A 605 1.02 -14.71 -17.46
CA MET A 605 1.83 -14.42 -16.28
C MET A 605 2.42 -15.73 -15.75
N PRO A 606 3.65 -15.73 -15.20
CA PRO A 606 4.19 -16.92 -14.52
C PRO A 606 3.38 -17.31 -13.27
N SER A 607 3.38 -18.60 -12.95
CA SER A 607 2.94 -19.09 -11.63
C SER A 607 3.76 -18.41 -10.51
N PRO A 608 3.17 -18.06 -9.35
CA PRO A 608 1.81 -18.35 -8.88
C PRO A 608 0.79 -17.24 -9.19
N GLY A 609 0.89 -16.57 -10.35
CA GLY A 609 -0.07 -15.53 -10.75
C GLY A 609 -1.54 -15.92 -10.54
N ARG A 610 -2.40 -14.92 -10.31
CA ARG A 610 -3.84 -15.08 -10.08
C ARG A 610 -4.63 -13.97 -10.75
N VAL A 611 -5.88 -14.28 -11.10
CA VAL A 611 -6.82 -13.34 -11.71
C VAL A 611 -8.11 -13.34 -10.89
N VAL A 612 -8.49 -12.17 -10.38
CA VAL A 612 -9.78 -11.92 -9.74
C VAL A 612 -10.67 -11.18 -10.73
N VAL A 613 -11.86 -11.71 -10.98
CA VAL A 613 -12.87 -11.10 -11.85
C VAL A 613 -14.05 -10.70 -11.00
N ALA A 614 -14.45 -9.44 -11.05
CA ALA A 614 -15.63 -8.92 -10.38
C ALA A 614 -16.55 -8.23 -11.39
N ARG A 615 -17.86 -8.40 -11.24
CA ARG A 615 -18.84 -7.61 -11.97
C ARG A 615 -19.30 -6.44 -11.10
N LEU A 616 -19.05 -5.22 -11.53
CA LEU A 616 -19.39 -4.01 -10.79
C LEU A 616 -20.86 -3.60 -10.99
N ARG A 617 -21.38 -3.78 -12.20
CA ARG A 617 -22.78 -3.49 -12.58
C ARG A 617 -23.26 -4.46 -13.66
#